data_AF-A0A0B1P5P3-F1
#
_entry.id   AF-A0A0B1P5P3-F1
#
_cell.length_a   1.000
_cell.length_b   1.000
_cell.length_c   1.000
_cell.angle_alpha   90.00
_cell.angle_beta   90.00
_cell.angle_gamma   90.00
#
_symmetry.space_group_name_H-M   'P 1'
#
loop_
_entity.id
_entity.type
_entity.pdbx_description
1 polymer ?
#
loop_
_entity_poly.entity_id
_entity_poly.type
_entity_poly.pdbx_seq_one_letter_code
_entity_poly.pdbx_strand_id
1 'polypeptide(L)'
;MQLQLVLIVITIVFVSITSSTDFWNEQTVFTEPVYYDCGSWIFYEENILEMLSSLGGNIDQLGHPFIEPLYNLRPDYRKISIPQELCKGNHLPGLRQECHFSVIIDQMAQIVDIVSQMNNGFFIKCKRVDQLVPQPQPYNLNECNFECGQEIITQNVIHLSLTRALSNIGPSDLRGTQYHGNLYAPELNYWIYPITQKNQKKSAAIVPEYTYYIVLTPSGEIKDVIAKLMHKDFMKCASTTKDPPDNSLDRNLEFGYMCGTKFLGSKFVKRTALHAKKYRKSSIRWNDFPKPYDGPGSRSGLSIFPILTNGKFYIGSVGRVYKYFIVINSNFEIEFAVMKTPEGYKLCD
;
A
#
# COMPACT_ATOMS: atom_id res chain seq x y z
N MET A 1 -21.78 -30.25 -73.36
CA MET A 1 -21.34 -29.78 -72.03
C MET A 1 -19.94 -29.20 -72.17
N GLN A 2 -19.84 -27.88 -72.28
CA GLN A 2 -18.58 -27.14 -72.39
C GLN A 2 -18.03 -26.89 -70.98
N LEU A 3 -16.81 -27.34 -70.69
CA LEU A 3 -16.07 -26.94 -69.49
C LEU A 3 -15.10 -25.82 -69.88
N GLN A 4 -15.30 -24.63 -69.32
CA GLN A 4 -14.40 -23.48 -69.48
C GLN A 4 -13.11 -23.70 -68.68
N LEU A 5 -11.97 -23.55 -69.36
CA LEU A 5 -10.64 -23.42 -68.75
C LEU A 5 -10.48 -22.00 -68.21
N VAL A 6 -10.28 -21.87 -66.90
CA VAL A 6 -9.87 -20.61 -66.25
C VAL A 6 -8.35 -20.60 -66.16
N LEU A 7 -7.72 -19.68 -66.88
CA LEU A 7 -6.29 -19.39 -66.80
C LEU A 7 -6.04 -18.51 -65.57
N ILE A 8 -5.34 -19.02 -64.56
CA ILE A 8 -4.89 -18.22 -63.40
C ILE A 8 -3.44 -17.79 -63.68
N VAL A 9 -3.25 -16.50 -63.91
CA VAL A 9 -1.93 -15.86 -64.02
C VAL A 9 -1.45 -15.55 -62.60
N ILE A 10 -0.41 -16.26 -62.14
CA ILE A 10 0.26 -15.98 -60.86
C ILE A 10 1.45 -15.06 -61.15
N THR A 11 1.30 -13.78 -60.79
CA THR A 11 2.39 -12.80 -60.81
C THR A 11 3.23 -12.98 -59.55
N ILE A 12 4.43 -13.56 -59.69
CA ILE A 12 5.41 -13.67 -58.62
C ILE A 12 6.22 -12.38 -58.58
N VAL A 13 6.01 -11.57 -57.54
CA VAL A 13 6.84 -10.39 -57.25
C VAL A 13 8.05 -10.84 -56.45
N PHE A 14 9.21 -10.91 -57.10
CA PHE A 14 10.50 -11.07 -56.42
C PHE A 14 10.91 -9.73 -55.82
N VAL A 15 10.79 -9.59 -54.51
CA VAL A 15 11.41 -8.50 -53.75
C VAL A 15 12.86 -8.89 -53.48
N SER A 16 13.77 -8.27 -54.22
CA SER A 16 15.22 -8.39 -53.99
C SER A 16 15.59 -7.66 -52.70
N ILE A 17 15.79 -8.41 -51.62
CA ILE A 17 16.34 -7.88 -50.37
C ILE A 17 17.85 -7.69 -50.57
N THR A 18 18.26 -6.45 -50.86
CA THR A 18 19.68 -6.07 -50.80
C THR A 18 20.08 -5.93 -49.33
N SER A 19 20.93 -6.84 -48.87
CA SER A 19 21.57 -6.81 -47.55
C SER A 19 22.54 -5.62 -47.47
N SER A 20 22.08 -4.49 -46.93
CA SER A 20 22.92 -3.39 -46.50
C SER A 20 23.47 -3.70 -45.11
N THR A 21 24.76 -3.98 -45.01
CA THR A 21 25.47 -4.33 -43.76
C THR A 21 25.91 -3.11 -42.93
N ASP A 22 25.60 -1.88 -43.35
CA ASP A 22 26.20 -0.68 -42.75
C ASP A 22 25.23 0.17 -41.89
N PHE A 23 24.19 -0.45 -41.30
CA PHE A 23 23.19 0.24 -40.46
C PHE A 23 23.15 -0.28 -39.01
N TRP A 24 24.31 -0.47 -38.38
CA TRP A 24 24.40 -0.79 -36.93
C TRP A 24 25.30 0.18 -36.18
N ASN A 25 25.15 1.47 -36.51
CA ASN A 25 25.57 2.54 -35.62
C ASN A 25 24.32 3.36 -35.23
N GLU A 26 23.23 2.66 -34.90
CA GLU A 26 22.21 3.23 -34.05
C GLU A 26 22.90 3.54 -32.73
N GLN A 27 23.15 4.84 -32.48
CA GLN A 27 23.35 5.33 -31.13
C GLN A 27 22.20 4.77 -30.30
N THR A 28 22.50 3.73 -29.52
CA THR A 28 21.67 3.32 -28.41
C THR A 28 21.60 4.54 -27.52
N VAL A 29 20.56 5.35 -27.71
CA VAL A 29 20.16 6.35 -26.75
C VAL A 29 20.01 5.54 -25.48
N PHE A 30 20.98 5.68 -24.56
CA PHE A 30 20.97 5.02 -23.28
C PHE A 30 19.78 5.60 -22.52
N THR A 31 18.60 5.06 -22.80
CA THR A 31 17.41 5.31 -22.01
C THR A 31 17.75 4.76 -20.64
N GLU A 32 17.92 5.67 -19.70
CA GLU A 32 18.17 5.33 -18.33
C GLU A 32 17.08 4.33 -17.85
N PRO A 33 17.47 3.28 -17.13
CA PRO A 33 16.58 2.18 -16.82
C PRO A 33 15.46 2.62 -15.88
N VAL A 34 14.24 2.11 -16.10
CA VAL A 34 13.11 2.36 -15.20
C VAL A 34 13.39 1.77 -13.82
N TYR A 35 13.09 2.54 -12.78
CA TYR A 35 13.29 2.10 -11.40
C TYR A 35 12.17 2.54 -10.47
N TYR A 36 12.14 1.95 -9.28
CA TYR A 36 11.24 2.29 -8.19
C TYR A 36 12.04 2.90 -7.04
N ASP A 37 11.78 4.16 -6.74
CA ASP A 37 12.29 4.88 -5.57
C ASP A 37 11.41 4.55 -4.36
N CYS A 38 12.00 3.78 -3.44
CA CYS A 38 11.39 3.35 -2.19
C CYS A 38 12.02 4.07 -0.98
N GLY A 39 12.54 5.28 -1.19
CA GLY A 39 13.27 6.04 -0.17
C GLY A 39 14.74 5.65 -0.12
N SER A 40 15.16 4.90 0.90
CA SER A 40 16.56 4.46 1.03
C SER A 40 16.96 3.34 0.09
N TRP A 41 16.00 2.78 -0.65
CA TRP A 41 16.20 1.69 -1.60
C TRP A 41 15.72 2.11 -2.98
N ILE A 42 16.49 1.70 -3.99
CA ILE A 42 16.15 1.84 -5.40
C ILE A 42 16.11 0.43 -5.98
N PHE A 43 14.99 0.09 -6.62
CA PHE A 43 14.83 -1.18 -7.32
C PHE A 43 14.69 -0.94 -8.81
N TYR A 44 15.65 -1.39 -9.59
CA TYR A 44 15.57 -1.34 -11.06
C TYR A 44 14.57 -2.39 -11.56
N GLU A 45 13.72 -2.00 -12.50
CA GLU A 45 12.66 -2.85 -13.03
C GLU A 45 13.24 -4.12 -13.69
N GLU A 46 14.38 -4.01 -14.38
CA GLU A 46 15.11 -5.13 -14.97
C GLU A 46 15.47 -6.22 -13.95
N ASN A 47 15.95 -5.83 -12.76
CA ASN A 47 16.33 -6.78 -11.71
C ASN A 47 15.10 -7.48 -11.11
N ILE A 48 13.97 -6.77 -11.04
CA ILE A 48 12.71 -7.35 -10.58
C ILE A 48 12.15 -8.31 -11.64
N LEU A 49 12.27 -7.97 -12.92
CA LEU A 49 11.88 -8.86 -14.02
C LEU A 49 12.75 -10.11 -14.07
N GLU A 50 14.06 -9.99 -13.88
CA GLU A 50 14.98 -11.14 -13.77
C GLU A 50 14.59 -12.03 -12.59
N MET A 51 14.35 -11.42 -11.42
CA MET A 51 13.86 -12.11 -10.23
C MET A 51 12.58 -12.89 -10.53
N LEU A 52 11.56 -12.24 -11.08
CA LEU A 52 10.28 -12.89 -11.42
C LEU A 52 10.47 -14.00 -12.45
N SER A 53 11.29 -13.77 -13.49
CA SER A 53 11.60 -14.77 -14.51
C SER A 53 12.28 -16.02 -13.92
N SER A 54 13.16 -15.82 -12.94
CA SER A 54 13.84 -16.92 -12.24
C SER A 54 12.88 -17.77 -11.40
N LEU A 55 11.78 -17.20 -10.91
CA LEU A 55 10.73 -17.95 -10.21
C LEU A 55 9.92 -18.83 -11.17
N GLY A 56 9.77 -18.42 -12.43
CA GLY A 56 9.09 -19.18 -13.48
C GLY A 56 7.69 -19.65 -13.05
N GLY A 57 7.41 -20.95 -13.21
CA GLY A 57 6.12 -21.54 -12.81
C GLY A 57 5.85 -21.53 -11.29
N ASN A 58 6.84 -21.22 -10.45
CA ASN A 58 6.66 -21.17 -8.99
C ASN A 58 6.07 -19.84 -8.49
N ILE A 59 5.91 -18.83 -9.37
CA ILE A 59 5.26 -17.56 -9.02
C ILE A 59 3.90 -17.79 -8.38
N ASP A 60 3.14 -18.77 -8.89
CA ASP A 60 1.82 -19.10 -8.36
C ASP A 60 1.84 -19.69 -6.95
N GLN A 61 2.94 -20.37 -6.59
CA GLN A 61 3.11 -21.00 -5.28
C GLN A 61 3.69 -20.03 -4.25
N LEU A 62 4.59 -19.14 -4.68
CA LEU A 62 5.29 -18.19 -3.81
C LEU A 62 4.51 -16.88 -3.62
N GLY A 63 3.69 -16.50 -4.60
CA GLY A 63 2.87 -15.30 -4.53
C GLY A 63 1.74 -15.43 -3.51
N HIS A 64 1.73 -14.55 -2.51
CA HIS A 64 0.64 -14.49 -1.54
C HIS A 64 -0.47 -13.55 -2.05
N PRO A 65 -1.76 -13.88 -1.87
CA PRO A 65 -2.84 -12.95 -2.19
C PRO A 65 -2.63 -11.58 -1.52
N PHE A 66 -2.77 -10.51 -2.29
CA PHE A 66 -2.57 -9.14 -1.82
C PHE A 66 -3.87 -8.34 -1.89
N ILE A 67 -4.70 -8.48 -0.86
CA ILE A 67 -6.01 -7.86 -0.76
C ILE A 67 -5.90 -6.65 0.15
N GLU A 68 -5.42 -5.54 -0.41
CA GLU A 68 -5.19 -4.31 0.36
C GLU A 68 -6.05 -3.14 -0.15
N PRO A 69 -6.47 -2.20 0.72
CA PRO A 69 -7.26 -1.05 0.32
C PRO A 69 -6.55 -0.15 -0.69
N LEU A 70 -5.21 -0.17 -0.68
CA LEU A 70 -4.33 0.49 -1.65
C LEU A 70 -4.70 0.19 -3.11
N TYR A 71 -5.30 -0.98 -3.34
CA TYR A 71 -5.73 -1.46 -4.65
C TYR A 71 -7.22 -1.76 -4.72
N ASN A 72 -8.03 -1.05 -3.92
CA ASN A 72 -9.49 -1.29 -3.84
C ASN A 72 -9.84 -2.75 -3.54
N LEU A 73 -8.97 -3.44 -2.80
CA LEU A 73 -9.11 -4.84 -2.42
C LEU A 73 -9.16 -5.81 -3.61
N ARG A 74 -8.66 -5.46 -4.80
CA ARG A 74 -8.63 -6.35 -5.97
C ARG A 74 -8.05 -7.73 -5.63
N PRO A 75 -8.74 -8.85 -5.94
CA PRO A 75 -8.33 -10.20 -5.52
C PRO A 75 -7.25 -10.81 -6.43
N ASP A 76 -7.05 -10.24 -7.61
CA ASP A 76 -6.17 -10.73 -8.66
C ASP A 76 -4.71 -10.31 -8.45
N TYR A 77 -4.44 -9.52 -7.42
CA TYR A 77 -3.08 -9.11 -7.08
C TYR A 77 -2.42 -10.06 -6.09
N ARG A 78 -1.14 -10.28 -6.30
CA ARG A 78 -0.29 -11.11 -5.45
C ARG A 78 0.94 -10.32 -5.06
N LYS A 79 1.40 -10.52 -3.83
CA LYS A 79 2.66 -9.99 -3.34
C LYS A 79 3.71 -11.08 -3.32
N ILE A 80 4.92 -10.73 -3.73
CA ILE A 80 6.11 -11.57 -3.62
C ILE A 80 7.16 -10.75 -2.88
N SER A 81 7.74 -11.32 -1.82
CA SER A 81 8.80 -10.66 -1.07
C SER A 81 10.04 -10.50 -1.94
N ILE A 82 10.65 -9.32 -1.93
CA ILE A 82 11.90 -9.07 -2.64
C ILE A 82 13.05 -9.67 -1.79
N PRO A 83 13.91 -10.51 -2.39
CA PRO A 83 15.00 -11.15 -1.68
C PRO A 83 16.08 -10.13 -1.28
N GLN A 84 16.78 -10.39 -0.17
CA GLN A 84 17.68 -9.43 0.47
C GLN A 84 18.85 -9.01 -0.46
N GLU A 85 19.26 -9.88 -1.39
CA GLU A 85 20.35 -9.66 -2.33
C GLU A 85 20.05 -8.52 -3.33
N LEU A 86 18.77 -8.27 -3.61
CA LEU A 86 18.33 -7.17 -4.47
C LEU A 86 18.18 -5.86 -3.71
N CYS A 87 18.25 -5.89 -2.38
CA CYS A 87 18.04 -4.73 -1.53
C CYS A 87 19.35 -3.97 -1.32
N LYS A 88 19.83 -3.35 -2.40
CA LYS A 88 21.01 -2.48 -2.39
C LYS A 88 20.57 -1.06 -2.02
N GLY A 89 20.58 -0.74 -0.73
CA GLY A 89 20.30 0.60 -0.24
C GLY A 89 21.58 1.38 0.11
N ASN A 90 21.47 2.71 0.19
CA ASN A 90 22.55 3.61 0.60
C ASN A 90 22.75 3.61 2.12
N HIS A 91 22.76 2.43 2.74
CA HIS A 91 22.84 2.30 4.18
C HIS A 91 24.27 2.52 4.68
N LEU A 92 24.37 3.13 5.87
CA LEU A 92 25.64 3.23 6.57
C LEU A 92 26.22 1.81 6.80
N PRO A 93 27.51 1.59 6.52
CA PRO A 93 28.16 0.31 6.75
C PRO A 93 27.94 -0.15 8.20
N GLY A 94 27.43 -1.38 8.39
CA GLY A 94 27.35 -2.04 9.69
C GLY A 94 25.94 -2.25 10.26
N LEU A 95 24.91 -1.55 9.78
CA LEU A 95 23.52 -1.90 10.11
C LEU A 95 22.95 -2.86 9.05
N ARG A 96 22.83 -4.14 9.41
CA ARG A 96 22.00 -5.07 8.63
C ARG A 96 20.54 -4.67 8.81
N GLN A 97 20.00 -3.94 7.84
CA GLN A 97 18.56 -3.70 7.74
C GLN A 97 17.91 -4.81 6.93
N GLU A 98 16.86 -5.40 7.50
CA GLU A 98 16.02 -6.36 6.79
C GLU A 98 15.22 -5.67 5.70
N CYS A 99 15.21 -6.26 4.51
CA CYS A 99 14.45 -5.78 3.38
C CYS A 99 12.99 -6.24 3.46
N HIS A 100 12.09 -5.33 3.80
CA HIS A 100 10.66 -5.59 3.93
C HIS A 100 9.87 -4.99 2.75
N PHE A 101 10.35 -5.24 1.54
CA PHE A 101 9.69 -4.80 0.31
C PHE A 101 9.03 -5.99 -0.40
N SER A 102 7.96 -5.71 -1.12
CA SER A 102 7.28 -6.71 -1.93
C SER A 102 6.95 -6.15 -3.30
N VAL A 103 7.16 -6.96 -4.33
CA VAL A 103 6.62 -6.69 -5.66
C VAL A 103 5.16 -7.13 -5.68
N ILE A 104 4.30 -6.28 -6.21
CA ILE A 104 2.90 -6.59 -6.48
C ILE A 104 2.78 -6.93 -7.95
N ILE A 105 2.24 -8.10 -8.25
CA ILE A 105 1.98 -8.56 -9.61
C ILE A 105 0.49 -8.81 -9.83
N ASP A 106 0.05 -8.70 -11.07
CA ASP A 106 -1.30 -9.05 -11.48
C ASP A 106 -1.44 -10.54 -11.87
N GLN A 107 -2.61 -10.92 -12.37
CA GLN A 107 -2.91 -12.29 -12.80
C GLN A 107 -2.09 -12.76 -14.01
N MET A 108 -1.46 -11.85 -14.76
CA MET A 108 -0.57 -12.14 -15.87
C MET A 108 0.92 -12.07 -15.45
N ALA A 109 1.18 -11.98 -14.15
CA ALA A 109 2.50 -11.77 -13.55
C ALA A 109 3.20 -10.46 -13.99
N GLN A 110 2.44 -9.47 -14.46
CA GLN A 110 2.97 -8.14 -14.76
C GLN A 110 3.20 -7.36 -13.47
N ILE A 111 4.30 -6.62 -13.41
CA ILE A 111 4.61 -5.76 -12.27
C ILE A 111 3.58 -4.64 -12.20
N VAL A 112 2.81 -4.61 -11.13
CA VAL A 112 1.87 -3.52 -10.84
C VAL A 112 2.61 -2.40 -10.12
N ASP A 113 3.36 -2.73 -9.06
CA ASP A 113 4.06 -1.78 -8.20
C ASP A 113 5.07 -2.51 -7.29
N ILE A 114 5.93 -1.75 -6.61
CA ILE A 114 6.67 -2.20 -5.42
C ILE A 114 6.09 -1.49 -4.20
N VAL A 115 5.89 -2.22 -3.10
CA VAL A 115 5.31 -1.70 -1.86
C VAL A 115 6.16 -2.02 -0.64
N SER A 116 6.00 -1.21 0.40
CA SER A 116 6.58 -1.42 1.73
C SER A 116 5.52 -1.31 2.82
N GLN A 117 5.73 -2.01 3.93
CA GLN A 117 4.83 -1.94 5.08
C GLN A 117 5.19 -0.78 6.02
N MET A 118 4.22 0.09 6.25
CA MET A 118 4.26 1.20 7.22
C MET A 118 4.17 0.68 8.66
N ASN A 119 4.59 1.48 9.66
CA ASN A 119 4.53 1.05 11.06
C ASN A 119 3.11 0.80 11.60
N ASN A 120 2.09 1.44 11.02
CA ASN A 120 0.69 1.12 11.29
C ASN A 120 0.24 -0.22 10.66
N GLY A 121 1.09 -0.84 9.84
CA GLY A 121 0.91 -2.13 9.15
C GLY A 121 0.15 -2.07 7.83
N PHE A 122 -0.22 -0.88 7.35
CA PHE A 122 -0.66 -0.71 5.95
C PHE A 122 0.52 -0.62 5.01
N PHE A 123 0.25 -0.57 3.70
CA PHE A 123 1.27 -0.51 2.66
C PHE A 123 1.32 0.87 2.00
N ILE A 124 2.52 1.26 1.61
CA ILE A 124 2.80 2.45 0.78
C ILE A 124 3.51 2.00 -0.50
N LYS A 125 3.21 2.66 -1.62
CA LYS A 125 3.85 2.39 -2.92
C LYS A 125 5.18 3.10 -3.03
N CYS A 126 6.14 2.45 -3.67
CA CYS A 126 7.32 3.11 -4.16
C CYS A 126 6.99 3.97 -5.37
N LYS A 127 7.74 5.05 -5.54
CA LYS A 127 7.60 5.94 -6.69
C LYS A 127 8.28 5.31 -7.89
N ARG A 128 7.51 4.89 -8.89
CA ARG A 128 8.09 4.52 -10.20
C ARG A 128 8.65 5.79 -10.87
N VAL A 129 9.92 5.75 -11.24
CA VAL A 129 10.62 6.81 -11.96
C VAL A 129 10.92 6.30 -13.36
N ASP A 130 10.28 6.96 -14.31
CA ASP A 130 10.52 6.78 -15.74
C ASP A 130 11.01 8.12 -16.28
N GLN A 131 12.29 8.21 -16.63
CA GLN A 131 12.92 9.47 -17.07
C GLN A 131 12.33 10.01 -18.39
N LEU A 132 11.64 9.16 -19.16
CA LEU A 132 10.96 9.58 -20.38
C LEU A 132 9.64 10.31 -20.10
N VAL A 133 9.12 10.21 -18.89
CA VAL A 133 7.86 10.85 -18.48
C VAL A 133 8.14 11.84 -17.35
N PRO A 134 8.40 13.13 -17.69
CA PRO A 134 8.55 14.18 -16.69
C PRO A 134 7.31 14.20 -15.81
N GLN A 135 7.49 13.90 -14.52
CA GLN A 135 6.40 14.07 -13.58
C GLN A 135 6.22 15.57 -13.33
N PRO A 136 5.00 16.10 -13.47
CA PRO A 136 4.72 17.48 -13.10
C PRO A 136 5.01 17.63 -11.61
N GLN A 137 6.05 18.40 -11.27
CA GLN A 137 6.22 18.83 -9.90
C GLN A 137 5.14 19.88 -9.62
N PRO A 138 4.34 19.72 -8.55
CA PRO A 138 3.39 20.74 -8.18
C PRO A 138 4.13 22.05 -7.93
N TYR A 139 3.67 23.12 -8.59
CA TYR A 139 4.27 24.46 -8.45
C TYR A 139 4.23 24.97 -6.99
N ASN A 140 3.28 24.48 -6.18
CA ASN A 140 3.14 24.85 -4.79
C ASN A 140 2.73 23.64 -3.93
N LEU A 141 3.68 23.10 -3.14
CA LEU A 141 3.40 22.03 -2.18
C LEU A 141 2.36 22.45 -1.12
N ASN A 142 2.21 23.76 -0.88
CA ASN A 142 1.23 24.26 0.10
C ASN A 142 -0.21 24.10 -0.36
N GLU A 143 -0.47 23.74 -1.62
CA GLU A 143 -1.81 23.57 -2.23
C GLU A 143 -2.17 22.11 -2.49
N CYS A 144 -1.27 21.18 -2.16
CA CYS A 144 -1.46 19.77 -2.49
C CYS A 144 -1.99 18.97 -1.30
N ASN A 145 -2.74 17.91 -1.62
CA ASN A 145 -2.93 16.79 -0.71
C ASN A 145 -1.77 15.80 -0.87
N PHE A 146 -1.64 14.86 0.05
CA PHE A 146 -0.59 13.84 0.03
C PHE A 146 -1.18 12.44 0.16
N GLU A 147 -0.91 11.58 -0.81
CA GLU A 147 -1.29 10.17 -0.83
C GLU A 147 -0.20 9.33 -0.17
N CYS A 148 -0.46 8.90 1.07
CA CYS A 148 0.41 8.06 1.88
C CYS A 148 -0.20 6.64 1.97
N GLY A 149 0.04 5.82 0.95
CA GLY A 149 -0.61 4.51 0.85
C GLY A 149 -2.10 4.66 0.56
N GLN A 150 -2.97 4.16 1.45
CA GLN A 150 -4.42 4.28 1.28
C GLN A 150 -5.01 5.59 1.84
N GLU A 151 -4.22 6.38 2.57
CA GLU A 151 -4.67 7.60 3.22
C GLU A 151 -4.32 8.82 2.35
N ILE A 152 -5.28 9.73 2.21
CA ILE A 152 -5.07 11.05 1.62
C ILE A 152 -5.04 12.06 2.77
N ILE A 153 -3.87 12.64 3.01
CA ILE A 153 -3.67 13.69 4.00
C ILE A 153 -3.96 15.03 3.33
N THR A 154 -5.00 15.70 3.81
CA THR A 154 -5.46 16.94 3.20
C THR A 154 -4.55 18.11 3.53
N GLN A 155 -4.52 19.09 2.63
CA GLN A 155 -3.86 20.36 2.81
C GLN A 155 -4.18 21.01 4.16
N ASN A 156 -5.45 20.99 4.59
CA ASN A 156 -5.88 21.54 5.89
C ASN A 156 -5.20 20.83 7.08
N VAL A 157 -5.06 19.50 7.02
CA VAL A 157 -4.38 18.73 8.08
C VAL A 157 -2.88 19.02 8.10
N ILE A 158 -2.27 19.22 6.94
CA ILE A 158 -0.87 19.63 6.80
C ILE A 158 -0.66 21.03 7.39
N HIS A 159 -1.46 22.01 7.00
CA HIS A 159 -1.39 23.38 7.54
C HIS A 159 -1.58 23.42 9.05
N LEU A 160 -2.57 22.69 9.57
CA LEU A 160 -2.78 22.59 11.01
C LEU A 160 -1.58 21.98 11.73
N SER A 161 -0.95 20.96 11.13
CA SER A 161 0.26 20.33 11.67
C SER A 161 1.45 21.28 11.63
N LEU A 162 1.60 22.06 10.55
CA LEU A 162 2.62 23.09 10.41
C LEU A 162 2.43 24.20 11.45
N THR A 163 1.23 24.76 11.58
CA THR A 163 0.93 25.79 12.59
C THR A 163 1.30 25.31 13.99
N ARG A 164 1.00 24.05 14.33
CA ARG A 164 1.40 23.44 15.60
C ARG A 164 2.91 23.24 15.71
N ALA A 165 3.58 22.81 14.64
CA ALA A 165 5.03 22.68 14.64
C ALA A 165 5.67 24.03 14.95
N LEU A 166 5.22 25.10 14.27
CA LEU A 166 5.71 26.47 14.43
C LEU A 166 5.36 27.08 15.80
N SER A 167 4.17 26.83 16.35
CA SER A 167 3.77 27.37 17.65
C SER A 167 4.52 26.74 18.82
N ASN A 168 5.04 25.52 18.64
CA ASN A 168 5.85 24.82 19.64
C ASN A 168 7.35 25.15 19.53
N ILE A 169 7.74 26.09 18.65
CA ILE A 169 9.11 26.61 18.53
C ILE A 169 9.37 27.57 19.70
N GLY A 170 9.47 27.02 20.91
CA GLY A 170 10.03 27.70 22.07
C GLY A 170 11.57 27.63 22.07
N PRO A 171 12.25 28.41 22.94
CA PRO A 171 13.72 28.45 23.03
C PRO A 171 14.41 27.14 23.44
N SER A 172 13.67 26.12 23.87
CA SER A 172 14.22 24.81 24.24
C SER A 172 13.41 23.65 23.66
N ASP A 173 14.03 22.88 22.76
CA ASP A 173 13.79 21.46 22.45
C ASP A 173 12.48 20.97 21.82
N LEU A 174 11.52 21.81 21.42
CA LEU A 174 10.24 21.32 20.87
C LEU A 174 10.02 21.52 19.36
N ARG A 175 11.07 21.88 18.59
CA ARG A 175 11.02 22.12 17.12
C ARG A 175 10.72 20.88 16.25
N GLY A 176 10.17 19.81 16.82
CA GLY A 176 10.16 18.50 16.19
C GLY A 176 11.52 17.81 16.35
N THR A 177 11.64 16.60 15.81
CA THR A 177 12.89 15.84 15.87
C THR A 177 13.68 16.14 14.60
N GLN A 178 14.99 16.36 14.71
CA GLN A 178 15.84 16.45 13.53
C GLN A 178 15.65 15.17 12.69
N TYR A 179 15.54 15.33 11.37
CA TYR A 179 15.36 14.20 10.48
C TYR A 179 16.63 13.35 10.48
N HIS A 180 16.47 12.07 10.79
CA HIS A 180 17.49 11.05 10.70
C HIS A 180 16.94 9.89 9.86
N GLY A 181 17.40 9.81 8.61
CA GLY A 181 17.04 8.78 7.63
C GLY A 181 17.71 9.09 6.29
N ASN A 182 17.53 8.25 5.27
CA ASN A 182 18.28 8.39 4.02
C ASN A 182 17.53 9.11 2.90
N LEU A 183 16.34 9.69 3.16
CA LEU A 183 15.59 10.46 2.14
C LEU A 183 16.26 11.80 1.79
N TYR A 184 17.07 12.34 2.71
CA TYR A 184 17.69 13.65 2.60
C TYR A 184 19.11 13.59 3.14
N ALA A 185 19.99 14.42 2.56
CA ALA A 185 21.35 14.57 3.03
C ALA A 185 21.35 15.16 4.47
N PRO A 186 22.11 14.59 5.42
CA PRO A 186 22.13 15.04 6.82
C PRO A 186 22.46 16.53 7.00
N GLU A 187 23.28 17.09 6.11
CA GLU A 187 23.77 18.47 6.13
C GLU A 187 22.65 19.50 5.93
N LEU A 188 21.50 19.07 5.38
CA LEU A 188 20.35 19.94 5.13
C LEU A 188 19.59 20.32 6.41
N ASN A 189 19.87 19.67 7.55
CA ASN A 189 19.28 19.96 8.86
C ASN A 189 17.75 20.05 8.82
N TYR A 190 17.12 19.15 8.07
CA TYR A 190 15.66 19.06 8.02
C TYR A 190 15.10 18.54 9.35
N TRP A 191 13.86 18.92 9.63
CA TRP A 191 13.13 18.53 10.83
C TRP A 191 11.88 17.75 10.44
N ILE A 192 11.43 16.86 11.32
CA ILE A 192 10.15 16.18 11.15
C ILE A 192 9.22 16.46 12.31
N TYR A 193 7.94 16.64 11.98
CA TYR A 193 6.88 16.85 12.96
C TYR A 193 5.70 15.91 12.69
N PRO A 194 5.16 15.23 13.71
CA PRO A 194 4.09 14.25 13.51
C PRO A 194 2.79 14.90 13.04
N ILE A 195 2.13 14.28 12.06
CA ILE A 195 0.82 14.71 11.57
C ILE A 195 -0.26 14.14 12.49
N THR A 196 -1.12 15.03 13.00
CA THR A 196 -2.17 14.66 13.97
C THR A 196 -3.53 15.21 13.54
N GLN A 197 -4.46 14.33 13.16
CA GLN A 197 -5.80 14.73 12.71
C GLN A 197 -6.66 15.35 13.82
N LYS A 198 -6.44 14.98 15.10
CA LYS A 198 -7.25 15.46 16.23
C LYS A 198 -6.37 16.08 17.32
N ASN A 199 -6.95 17.02 18.07
CA ASN A 199 -6.42 17.50 19.35
C ASN A 199 -6.51 16.37 20.39
N GLN A 200 -5.75 15.29 20.22
CA GLN A 200 -5.68 14.26 21.24
C GLN A 200 -4.90 14.85 22.41
N LYS A 201 -5.58 15.01 23.56
CA LYS A 201 -4.90 15.30 24.81
C LYS A 201 -3.91 14.16 25.05
N LYS A 202 -2.61 14.48 25.05
CA LYS A 202 -1.55 13.49 25.32
C LYS A 202 -1.82 12.91 26.71
N SER A 203 -2.17 11.63 26.77
CA SER A 203 -2.10 10.92 28.04
C SER A 203 -0.62 10.80 28.40
N ALA A 204 -0.24 11.24 29.61
CA ALA A 204 1.17 11.27 30.04
C ALA A 204 1.84 9.89 30.05
N ALA A 205 1.06 8.80 29.99
CA ALA A 205 1.56 7.44 30.14
C ALA A 205 1.97 6.72 28.84
N ILE A 206 1.57 7.20 27.66
CA ILE A 206 1.80 6.48 26.40
C ILE A 206 2.36 7.45 25.37
N VAL A 207 3.61 7.24 24.95
CA VAL A 207 4.20 7.96 23.82
C VAL A 207 3.44 7.52 22.56
N PRO A 208 2.69 8.42 21.91
CA PRO A 208 1.97 8.07 20.70
C PRO A 208 2.95 7.68 19.60
N GLU A 209 2.72 6.53 18.99
CA GLU A 209 3.44 6.12 17.79
C GLU A 209 2.76 6.77 16.57
N TYR A 210 3.51 7.60 15.84
CA TYR A 210 3.03 8.26 14.64
C TYR A 210 3.52 7.55 13.39
N THR A 211 2.68 7.52 12.36
CA THR A 211 3.04 6.99 11.03
C THR A 211 3.46 8.10 10.08
N TYR A 212 2.75 9.22 10.08
CA TYR A 212 2.96 10.27 9.08
C TYR A 212 3.59 11.51 9.72
N TYR A 213 4.50 12.14 8.98
CA TYR A 213 5.25 13.30 9.43
C TYR A 213 5.34 14.34 8.31
N ILE A 214 5.24 15.61 8.66
CA ILE A 214 5.69 16.69 7.77
C ILE A 214 7.20 16.84 7.90
N VAL A 215 7.87 17.08 6.79
CA VAL A 215 9.30 17.43 6.73
C VAL A 215 9.39 18.94 6.56
N LEU A 216 10.15 19.57 7.44
CA LEU A 216 10.36 21.01 7.46
C LEU A 216 11.81 21.34 7.12
N THR A 217 12.00 22.36 6.29
CA THR A 217 13.31 23.00 6.06
C THR A 217 13.78 23.73 7.33
N PRO A 218 15.05 24.15 7.41
CA PRO A 218 15.51 24.98 8.53
C PRO A 218 14.79 26.33 8.65
N SER A 219 14.23 26.85 7.54
CA SER A 219 13.37 28.03 7.50
C SER A 219 11.95 27.78 8.02
N GLY A 220 11.58 26.53 8.30
CA GLY A 220 10.24 26.14 8.74
C GLY A 220 9.22 25.95 7.61
N GLU A 221 9.67 25.87 6.36
CA GLU A 221 8.82 25.63 5.19
C GLU A 221 8.59 24.12 5.00
N ILE A 222 7.43 23.74 4.45
CA ILE A 222 7.13 22.33 4.16
C ILE A 222 7.97 21.88 2.96
N LYS A 223 8.81 20.86 3.19
CA LYS A 223 9.59 20.20 2.14
C LYS A 223 8.85 19.01 1.54
N ASP A 224 8.21 18.19 2.37
CA ASP A 224 7.54 16.96 1.96
C ASP A 224 6.65 16.40 3.09
N VAL A 225 5.91 15.33 2.80
CA VAL A 225 5.23 14.47 3.77
C VAL A 225 5.78 13.06 3.64
N ILE A 226 6.16 12.46 4.77
CA ILE A 226 6.78 11.14 4.81
C ILE A 226 5.99 10.19 5.71
N ALA A 227 6.01 8.91 5.37
CA ALA A 227 5.47 7.82 6.15
C ALA A 227 6.58 6.95 6.74
N LYS A 228 6.47 6.63 8.02
CA LYS A 228 7.39 5.76 8.74
C LYS A 228 7.10 4.30 8.45
N LEU A 229 8.13 3.58 8.04
CA LEU A 229 8.11 2.15 7.74
C LEU A 229 8.30 1.30 9.00
N MET A 230 7.92 0.02 8.92
CA MET A 230 8.06 -0.91 10.05
C MET A 230 9.51 -1.02 10.56
N HIS A 231 10.50 -0.88 9.68
CA HIS A 231 11.93 -0.96 10.00
C HIS A 231 12.54 0.40 10.35
N LYS A 232 11.72 1.37 10.81
CA LYS A 232 12.12 2.70 11.28
C LYS A 232 12.70 3.64 10.22
N ASP A 233 12.65 3.26 8.95
CA ASP A 233 12.95 4.17 7.84
C ASP A 233 11.71 4.94 7.38
N PHE A 234 11.84 5.75 6.35
CA PHE A 234 10.78 6.61 5.84
C PHE A 234 10.65 6.50 4.31
N MET A 235 9.43 6.65 3.83
CA MET A 235 9.11 6.84 2.42
C MET A 235 8.35 8.15 2.20
N LYS A 236 8.59 8.79 1.06
CA LYS A 236 7.85 9.98 0.64
C LYS A 236 6.43 9.61 0.25
N CYS A 237 5.47 10.45 0.62
CA CYS A 237 4.12 10.36 0.13
C CYS A 237 4.01 11.06 -1.23
N ALA A 238 3.11 10.58 -2.09
CA ALA A 238 2.91 11.21 -3.39
C ALA A 238 2.04 12.47 -3.23
N SER A 239 2.50 13.60 -3.76
CA SER A 239 1.65 14.78 -3.88
C SER A 239 0.49 14.50 -4.83
N THR A 240 -0.71 14.94 -4.49
CA THR A 240 -1.93 14.65 -5.24
C THR A 240 -2.93 15.79 -5.17
N THR A 241 -3.67 16.01 -6.26
CA THR A 241 -4.84 16.90 -6.31
C THR A 241 -6.13 16.14 -6.04
N LYS A 242 -6.06 14.82 -5.84
CA LYS A 242 -7.23 14.02 -5.47
C LYS A 242 -7.75 14.53 -4.14
N ASP A 243 -9.05 14.80 -4.11
CA ASP A 243 -9.73 14.99 -2.85
C ASP A 243 -9.71 13.69 -2.04
N PRO A 244 -9.67 13.77 -0.70
CA PRO A 244 -9.95 12.60 0.11
C PRO A 244 -11.28 12.00 -0.34
N PRO A 245 -11.39 10.67 -0.45
CA PRO A 245 -12.61 10.03 -0.93
C PRO A 245 -13.80 10.61 -0.17
N ASP A 246 -14.76 11.15 -0.92
CA ASP A 246 -15.80 12.01 -0.37
C ASP A 246 -16.50 11.33 0.81
N ASN A 247 -16.19 11.84 2.00
CA ASN A 247 -16.82 11.42 3.24
C ASN A 247 -18.23 12.03 3.36
N SER A 248 -18.81 12.65 2.33
CA SER A 248 -20.21 13.11 2.36
C SER A 248 -21.20 11.94 2.40
N LEU A 249 -20.86 10.78 1.82
CA LEU A 249 -21.55 9.50 2.10
C LEU A 249 -21.28 8.98 3.53
N ASP A 250 -20.29 9.56 4.21
CA ASP A 250 -19.83 9.29 5.58
C ASP A 250 -20.38 10.34 6.59
N ARG A 251 -21.24 11.29 6.18
CA ARG A 251 -22.11 12.04 7.12
C ARG A 251 -23.08 11.11 7.85
N ASN A 252 -23.24 9.90 7.31
CA ASN A 252 -23.75 8.71 7.95
C ASN A 252 -22.71 8.04 8.87
N LEU A 253 -21.93 8.85 9.62
CA LEU A 253 -21.09 8.42 10.74
C LEU A 253 -21.87 7.63 11.81
N GLU A 254 -23.20 7.63 11.72
CA GLU A 254 -24.14 6.86 12.53
C GLU A 254 -24.15 5.35 12.22
N PHE A 255 -23.62 4.87 11.10
CA PHE A 255 -23.70 3.44 10.77
C PHE A 255 -22.37 2.73 11.03
N GLY A 256 -22.37 1.90 12.06
CA GLY A 256 -21.27 1.03 12.48
C GLY A 256 -21.75 0.08 13.56
N TYR A 257 -20.81 -0.54 14.27
CA TYR A 257 -21.13 -1.37 15.43
C TYR A 257 -20.33 -0.88 16.65
N MET A 258 -20.99 -0.69 17.78
CA MET A 258 -20.36 -0.35 19.05
C MET A 258 -20.10 -1.63 19.84
N CYS A 259 -18.85 -2.08 19.83
CA CYS A 259 -18.41 -3.26 20.56
C CYS A 259 -17.79 -2.86 21.91
N GLY A 260 -18.64 -2.65 22.91
CA GLY A 260 -18.24 -2.10 24.21
C GLY A 260 -17.84 -0.63 24.08
N THR A 261 -16.57 -0.29 24.30
CA THR A 261 -16.05 1.08 24.10
C THR A 261 -15.46 1.31 22.71
N LYS A 262 -15.50 0.30 21.83
CA LYS A 262 -14.86 0.36 20.51
C LYS A 262 -15.90 0.49 19.41
N PHE A 263 -15.84 1.60 18.67
CA PHE A 263 -16.60 1.77 17.45
C PHE A 263 -15.92 1.09 16.25
N LEU A 264 -16.69 0.31 15.50
CA LEU A 264 -16.31 -0.34 14.25
C LEU A 264 -17.08 0.31 13.10
N GLY A 265 -16.43 1.19 12.34
CA GLY A 265 -17.08 1.91 11.24
C GLY A 265 -17.54 0.99 10.11
N SER A 266 -18.73 1.24 9.56
CA SER A 266 -19.34 0.40 8.50
C SER A 266 -18.45 0.20 7.28
N LYS A 267 -17.70 1.21 6.83
CA LYS A 267 -16.74 1.09 5.71
C LYS A 267 -15.71 -0.01 5.98
N PHE A 268 -15.18 -0.06 7.20
CA PHE A 268 -14.20 -1.06 7.59
C PHE A 268 -14.81 -2.46 7.72
N VAL A 269 -16.02 -2.54 8.28
CA VAL A 269 -16.79 -3.79 8.39
C VAL A 269 -17.12 -4.36 6.99
N LYS A 270 -17.62 -3.53 6.07
CA LYS A 270 -17.89 -3.89 4.66
C LYS A 270 -16.64 -4.40 3.95
N ARG A 271 -15.51 -3.69 4.13
CA ARG A 271 -14.21 -4.14 3.58
C ARG A 271 -13.78 -5.47 4.18
N THR A 272 -13.99 -5.69 5.48
CA THR A 272 -13.69 -6.97 6.15
C THR A 272 -14.56 -8.11 5.59
N ALA A 273 -15.84 -7.87 5.31
CA ALA A 273 -16.71 -8.88 4.70
C ALA A 273 -16.27 -9.22 3.26
N LEU A 274 -15.88 -8.21 2.48
CA LEU A 274 -15.32 -8.43 1.15
C LEU A 274 -14.00 -9.21 1.21
N HIS A 275 -13.15 -8.92 2.21
CA HIS A 275 -11.94 -9.67 2.48
C HIS A 275 -12.24 -11.12 2.84
N ALA A 276 -13.21 -11.37 3.73
CA ALA A 276 -13.64 -12.72 4.09
C ALA A 276 -14.10 -13.53 2.86
N LYS A 277 -14.87 -12.90 1.96
CA LYS A 277 -15.33 -13.49 0.69
C LYS A 277 -14.17 -13.94 -0.19
N LYS A 278 -13.13 -13.10 -0.28
CA LYS A 278 -11.95 -13.37 -1.09
C LYS A 278 -11.05 -14.40 -0.42
N TYR A 279 -10.86 -14.30 0.89
CA TYR A 279 -10.08 -15.23 1.68
C TYR A 279 -10.59 -16.67 1.56
N ARG A 280 -11.92 -16.90 1.64
CA ARG A 280 -12.52 -18.23 1.45
C ARG A 280 -12.25 -18.84 0.07
N LYS A 281 -12.09 -18.00 -0.97
CA LYS A 281 -11.81 -18.46 -2.34
C LYS A 281 -10.33 -18.77 -2.58
N SER A 282 -9.43 -18.34 -1.70
CA SER A 282 -8.00 -18.60 -1.86
C SER A 282 -7.71 -20.10 -1.69
N SER A 283 -6.80 -20.64 -2.50
CA SER A 283 -6.37 -22.05 -2.46
C SER A 283 -5.63 -22.40 -1.17
N ILE A 284 -5.16 -21.40 -0.43
CA ILE A 284 -4.42 -21.56 0.82
C ILE A 284 -5.43 -21.82 1.95
N ARG A 285 -5.81 -23.09 2.11
CA ARG A 285 -6.77 -23.57 3.13
C ARG A 285 -6.10 -23.66 4.50
N TRP A 286 -5.91 -22.53 5.16
CA TRP A 286 -5.83 -22.56 6.63
C TRP A 286 -7.25 -22.75 7.14
N ASN A 287 -7.51 -23.81 7.92
CA ASN A 287 -8.82 -24.17 8.49
C ASN A 287 -9.35 -23.17 9.53
N ASP A 288 -9.03 -21.88 9.38
CA ASP A 288 -9.21 -20.88 10.41
C ASP A 288 -10.36 -19.92 10.15
N PHE A 289 -10.56 -19.32 8.99
CA PHE A 289 -11.72 -18.42 8.82
C PHE A 289 -12.17 -18.34 7.37
N PRO A 290 -13.46 -18.06 7.10
CA PRO A 290 -14.55 -17.94 8.07
C PRO A 290 -14.91 -19.29 8.75
N LYS A 291 -15.24 -19.28 10.06
CA LYS A 291 -15.71 -20.47 10.82
C LYS A 291 -17.23 -20.44 10.99
N PRO A 292 -17.91 -21.59 11.19
CA PRO A 292 -19.28 -21.60 11.66
C PRO A 292 -19.44 -20.74 12.93
N TYR A 293 -20.55 -19.99 13.01
CA TYR A 293 -20.87 -19.17 14.18
C TYR A 293 -21.90 -19.88 15.07
N ASP A 294 -21.60 -20.03 16.35
CA ASP A 294 -22.40 -20.75 17.35
C ASP A 294 -22.82 -19.86 18.55
N GLY A 295 -22.63 -18.54 18.45
CA GLY A 295 -22.96 -17.58 19.50
C GLY A 295 -24.40 -17.04 19.47
N PRO A 296 -24.69 -15.97 20.25
CA PRO A 296 -26.01 -15.36 20.31
C PRO A 296 -26.57 -14.95 18.94
N GLY A 297 -27.84 -15.29 18.69
CA GLY A 297 -28.48 -15.04 17.39
C GLY A 297 -28.02 -15.97 16.27
N SER A 298 -27.29 -17.04 16.58
CA SER A 298 -26.88 -18.03 15.58
C SER A 298 -28.08 -18.70 14.91
N ARG A 299 -27.96 -18.90 13.59
CA ARG A 299 -28.85 -19.67 12.72
C ARG A 299 -28.01 -20.43 11.70
N SER A 300 -28.61 -21.43 11.06
CA SER A 300 -27.93 -22.23 10.03
C SER A 300 -27.34 -21.33 8.92
N GLY A 301 -26.10 -21.60 8.52
CA GLY A 301 -25.40 -20.88 7.46
C GLY A 301 -24.66 -19.61 7.88
N LEU A 302 -24.66 -19.25 9.18
CA LEU A 302 -23.85 -18.13 9.66
C LEU A 302 -22.39 -18.55 9.88
N SER A 303 -21.49 -17.65 9.51
CA SER A 303 -20.06 -17.77 9.76
C SER A 303 -19.50 -16.51 10.42
N ILE A 304 -18.43 -16.66 11.17
CA ILE A 304 -17.71 -15.58 11.85
C ILE A 304 -16.38 -15.32 11.16
N PHE A 305 -15.96 -14.05 11.08
CA PHE A 305 -14.68 -13.65 10.51
C PHE A 305 -14.05 -12.52 11.34
N PRO A 306 -12.75 -12.59 11.69
CA PRO A 306 -12.12 -11.66 12.61
C PRO A 306 -11.96 -10.26 12.00
N ILE A 307 -12.17 -9.26 12.85
CA ILE A 307 -11.92 -7.85 12.58
C ILE A 307 -10.67 -7.46 13.36
N LEU A 308 -9.58 -7.13 12.66
CA LEU A 308 -8.42 -6.57 13.35
C LEU A 308 -8.62 -5.07 13.57
N THR A 309 -8.21 -4.61 14.74
CA THR A 309 -8.13 -3.18 15.00
C THR A 309 -7.10 -2.53 14.07
N ASN A 310 -7.23 -1.21 13.89
CA ASN A 310 -6.33 -0.39 13.06
C ASN A 310 -6.45 -0.69 11.56
N GLY A 311 -7.59 -1.21 11.12
CA GLY A 311 -7.94 -1.39 9.72
C GLY A 311 -7.21 -2.52 8.99
N LYS A 312 -6.44 -3.35 9.71
CA LYS A 312 -5.76 -4.53 9.15
C LYS A 312 -6.75 -5.64 8.80
N PHE A 313 -6.37 -6.50 7.85
CA PHE A 313 -7.13 -7.70 7.50
C PHE A 313 -6.48 -8.97 8.02
N TYR A 314 -7.31 -10.00 8.20
CA TYR A 314 -6.87 -11.30 8.66
C TYR A 314 -6.09 -12.03 7.57
N ILE A 315 -4.91 -12.55 7.93
CA ILE A 315 -3.96 -13.17 7.00
C ILE A 315 -3.61 -14.63 7.34
N GLY A 316 -4.38 -15.32 8.19
CA GLY A 316 -4.14 -16.75 8.43
C GLY A 316 -3.22 -17.12 9.60
N SER A 317 -3.07 -16.28 10.63
CA SER A 317 -2.11 -16.56 11.73
C SER A 317 -2.69 -17.51 12.79
N VAL A 318 -2.04 -18.66 12.99
CA VAL A 318 -2.34 -19.62 14.07
C VAL A 318 -2.04 -18.98 15.44
N GLY A 319 -2.94 -19.16 16.41
CA GLY A 319 -2.71 -18.82 17.82
C GLY A 319 -3.01 -17.37 18.24
N ARG A 320 -3.45 -16.49 17.33
CA ARG A 320 -3.89 -15.13 17.72
C ARG A 320 -5.31 -15.15 18.26
N VAL A 321 -5.50 -14.57 19.44
CA VAL A 321 -6.83 -14.34 20.02
C VAL A 321 -7.39 -13.04 19.46
N TYR A 322 -8.47 -13.15 18.68
CA TYR A 322 -9.20 -11.99 18.16
C TYR A 322 -10.33 -11.62 19.11
N LYS A 323 -10.53 -10.31 19.32
CA LYS A 323 -11.56 -9.76 20.20
C LYS A 323 -12.85 -9.39 19.46
N TYR A 324 -12.75 -8.92 18.22
CA TYR A 324 -13.88 -8.41 17.44
C TYR A 324 -14.06 -9.21 16.17
N PHE A 325 -15.30 -9.45 15.77
CA PHE A 325 -15.64 -10.24 14.60
C PHE A 325 -16.89 -9.71 13.91
N ILE A 326 -16.96 -9.92 12.59
CA ILE A 326 -18.21 -9.83 11.85
C ILE A 326 -18.84 -11.22 11.79
N VAL A 327 -20.16 -11.26 11.85
CA VAL A 327 -20.96 -12.44 11.51
C VAL A 327 -21.57 -12.20 10.14
N ILE A 328 -21.34 -13.15 9.24
CA ILE A 328 -21.69 -13.09 7.83
C ILE A 328 -22.50 -14.32 7.44
N ASN A 329 -23.44 -14.15 6.50
CA ASN A 329 -24.19 -15.25 5.93
C ASN A 329 -23.44 -15.95 4.78
N SER A 330 -24.06 -16.97 4.17
CA SER A 330 -23.50 -17.71 3.03
C SER A 330 -23.15 -16.85 1.81
N ASN A 331 -23.77 -15.67 1.66
CA ASN A 331 -23.51 -14.71 0.59
C ASN A 331 -22.41 -13.70 0.93
N PHE A 332 -21.84 -13.77 2.15
CA PHE A 332 -20.92 -12.80 2.73
C PHE A 332 -21.54 -11.42 2.99
N GLU A 333 -22.86 -11.37 3.18
CA GLU A 333 -23.52 -10.18 3.68
C GLU A 333 -23.35 -10.14 5.20
N ILE A 334 -23.14 -8.94 5.74
CA ILE A 334 -22.93 -8.73 7.17
C ILE A 334 -24.30 -8.77 7.85
N GLU A 335 -24.44 -9.66 8.82
CA GLU A 335 -25.65 -9.75 9.64
C GLU A 335 -25.51 -8.85 10.87
N PHE A 336 -24.41 -9.00 11.61
CA PHE A 336 -24.09 -8.20 12.79
C PHE A 336 -22.61 -8.34 13.15
N ALA A 337 -22.15 -7.58 14.15
CA ALA A 337 -20.82 -7.74 14.75
C ALA A 337 -20.91 -8.30 16.15
N VAL A 338 -19.87 -9.01 16.57
CA VAL A 338 -19.75 -9.58 17.91
C VAL A 338 -18.37 -9.30 18.50
N MET A 339 -18.30 -9.23 19.82
CA MET A 339 -17.06 -9.24 20.58
C MET A 339 -16.94 -10.48 21.44
N LYS A 340 -15.74 -11.05 21.51
CA LYS A 340 -15.41 -12.16 22.40
C LYS A 340 -15.11 -11.63 23.80
N THR A 341 -15.78 -12.21 24.80
CA THR A 341 -15.62 -11.98 26.24
C THR A 341 -15.21 -13.30 26.93
N PRO A 342 -14.82 -13.29 28.22
CA PRO A 342 -14.58 -14.52 28.97
C PRO A 342 -15.79 -15.47 28.99
N GLU A 343 -17.01 -14.92 28.94
CA GLU A 343 -18.28 -15.66 28.99
C GLU A 343 -18.74 -16.19 27.62
N GLY A 344 -18.07 -15.81 26.52
CA GLY A 344 -18.44 -16.23 25.16
C GLY A 344 -18.42 -15.07 24.15
N TYR A 345 -19.45 -15.00 23.31
CA TYR A 345 -19.64 -13.88 22.38
C TYR A 345 -20.76 -12.96 22.86
N LYS A 346 -20.57 -11.65 22.73
CA LYS A 346 -21.57 -10.62 22.98
C LYS A 346 -21.84 -9.84 21.69
N LEU A 347 -23.10 -9.58 21.38
CA LEU A 347 -23.50 -8.71 20.27
C LEU A 347 -22.94 -7.30 20.47
N CYS A 348 -22.50 -6.68 19.39
CA CYS A 348 -22.21 -5.25 19.37
C CYS A 348 -23.49 -4.49 19.04
N ASP A 349 -23.63 -3.31 19.63
CA ASP A 349 -24.80 -2.44 19.46
C ASP A 349 -24.78 -1.70 18.11
#